data_AF-A0A413FIJ3-F1
#
_entry.id   AF-A0A413FIJ3-F1
#
_cell.length_a   1.000
_cell.length_b   1.000
_cell.length_c   1.000
_cell.angle_alpha   90.00
_cell.angle_beta   90.00
_cell.angle_gamma   90.00
#
_symmetry.space_group_name_H-M   'P 1'
#
loop_
_entity.id
_entity.type
_entity.pdbx_description
1 polymer ?
#
loop_
_entity_poly.entity_id
_entity_poly.type
_entity_poly.pdbx_seq_one_letter_code
_entity_poly.pdbx_strand_id
1 'polypeptide(L)'
;MSQTYTDLTETMFPDSMDQWDRYLDPTIQTISLITQYQNFYNQGKFEEANGVIEHNPILKRIIVNASTMNKTLDAIMALQRFYFSDFQTYLQNIIQLKGEYASTVKYPKYSVVTYIVHDNTEAFLCLSGNCPIGTPPTNTNFWTPWTARGEKGDSGTGLTPRGTYSITKDYYVNDMVSYNNVWWYATRDNVEVTPSESDRTWVALLKFSADLLTFDNHETTLRSSTFQNALAELAKRGEHVTPVTLTAAGWSETLPYEQTVDVPGGSAELSPIMVSVLPDGAELAEQKAYNKAFGILSSGTAFLNDGSATFKVYKKPAVDITVGLKGV
;
A
#
# COMPACT_ATOMS: atom_id res chain seq x y z
N MET A 1 20.29 2.45 24.13
CA MET A 1 19.64 3.74 23.83
C MET A 1 19.50 3.87 22.33
N SER A 2 18.31 4.27 21.90
CA SER A 2 17.95 4.55 20.50
C SER A 2 18.67 5.82 20.05
N GLN A 3 19.26 5.78 18.85
CA GLN A 3 19.81 6.97 18.19
C GLN A 3 18.70 7.77 17.52
N THR A 4 17.66 7.08 17.02
CA THR A 4 16.50 7.72 16.37
C THR A 4 15.58 8.41 17.40
N TYR A 5 15.29 7.76 18.53
CA TYR A 5 14.47 8.32 19.61
C TYR A 5 15.31 8.61 20.84
N THR A 6 16.01 9.76 20.84
CA THR A 6 16.96 10.12 21.91
C THR A 6 16.33 10.29 23.29
N ASP A 7 15.01 10.51 23.36
CA ASP A 7 14.25 10.60 24.61
C ASP A 7 13.90 9.23 25.20
N LEU A 8 13.96 8.15 24.41
CA LEU A 8 13.68 6.79 24.84
C LEU A 8 14.98 6.07 25.19
N THR A 9 15.40 6.22 26.45
CA THR A 9 16.73 5.81 26.90
C THR A 9 16.87 4.30 27.08
N GLU A 10 15.78 3.59 27.36
CA GLU A 10 15.79 2.17 27.75
C GLU A 10 15.56 1.21 26.58
N THR A 11 15.30 1.72 25.37
CA THR A 11 15.17 0.94 24.13
C THR A 11 16.32 1.24 23.17
N MET A 12 16.56 0.34 22.22
CA MET A 12 17.45 0.49 21.07
C MET A 12 16.68 0.48 19.74
N PHE A 13 15.37 0.26 19.78
CA PHE A 13 14.51 0.30 18.60
C PHE A 13 14.30 1.77 18.15
N PRO A 14 14.22 2.07 16.84
CA PRO A 14 14.24 1.17 15.68
C PRO A 14 15.63 0.78 15.17
N ASP A 15 16.70 1.36 15.72
CA ASP A 15 18.06 1.21 15.19
C ASP A 15 18.60 -0.23 15.35
N SER A 16 18.19 -0.93 16.40
CA SER A 16 18.52 -2.34 16.61
C SER A 16 17.50 -3.06 17.50
N MET A 17 17.59 -4.39 17.54
CA MET A 17 16.68 -5.21 18.32
C MET A 17 17.02 -5.18 19.81
N ASP A 18 16.03 -4.84 20.64
CA ASP A 18 16.15 -4.88 22.09
C ASP A 18 16.47 -6.29 22.61
N GLN A 19 17.36 -6.35 23.60
CA GLN A 19 17.68 -7.59 24.30
C GLN A 19 16.76 -7.73 25.52
N TRP A 20 15.90 -8.75 25.50
CA TRP A 20 14.94 -9.05 26.57
C TRP A 20 15.30 -10.37 27.24
N ASP A 21 15.69 -10.29 28.50
CA ASP A 21 15.80 -11.49 29.34
C ASP A 21 14.43 -11.94 29.81
N ARG A 22 14.20 -13.25 29.83
CA ARG A 22 12.97 -13.82 30.41
C ARG A 22 12.97 -13.62 31.91
N TYR A 23 11.84 -13.14 32.45
CA TYR A 23 11.61 -13.15 33.88
C TYR A 23 11.62 -14.58 34.43
N LEU A 24 12.08 -14.69 35.66
CA LEU A 24 12.22 -15.93 36.40
C LEU A 24 11.43 -15.83 37.69
N ASP A 25 10.83 -16.94 38.10
CA ASP A 25 10.21 -17.05 39.41
C ASP A 25 11.30 -17.12 40.51
N PRO A 26 11.01 -16.61 41.72
CA PRO A 26 11.88 -16.80 42.88
C PRO A 26 12.14 -18.28 43.18
N THR A 27 13.38 -18.61 43.52
CA THR A 27 13.80 -19.93 43.96
C THR A 27 14.30 -19.90 45.40
N ILE A 28 14.51 -21.07 46.01
CA ILE A 28 15.12 -21.20 47.34
C ILE A 28 16.51 -20.53 47.40
N GLN A 29 17.25 -20.49 46.29
CA GLN A 29 18.57 -19.87 46.22
C GLN A 29 18.51 -18.35 46.17
N THR A 30 17.42 -17.77 45.65
CA THR A 30 17.27 -16.32 45.47
C THR A 30 16.46 -15.66 46.57
N ILE A 31 15.76 -16.44 47.40
CA ILE A 31 14.83 -15.90 48.42
C ILE A 31 15.55 -15.03 49.47
N SER A 32 16.77 -15.41 49.89
CA SER A 32 17.56 -14.64 50.85
C SER A 32 17.93 -13.26 50.33
N LEU A 33 18.29 -13.17 49.05
CA LEU A 33 18.60 -11.92 48.36
C LEU A 33 17.37 -11.03 48.20
N ILE A 34 16.21 -11.62 47.87
CA ILE A 34 14.94 -10.91 47.76
C ILE A 34 14.51 -10.34 49.13
N THR A 35 14.63 -11.13 50.19
CA THR A 35 14.35 -10.66 51.56
C THR A 35 15.30 -9.54 51.98
N GLN A 36 16.58 -9.62 51.62
CA GLN A 36 17.55 -8.55 51.88
C GLN A 36 17.16 -7.26 51.18
N TYR A 37 16.81 -7.33 49.89
CA TYR A 37 16.30 -6.19 49.12
C TYR A 37 15.06 -5.57 49.78
N GLN A 38 14.06 -6.39 50.12
CA GLN A 38 12.82 -5.93 50.76
C GLN A 38 13.07 -5.26 52.11
N ASN A 39 13.99 -5.79 52.91
CA ASN A 39 14.35 -5.20 54.21
C ASN A 39 14.96 -3.81 54.07
N PHE A 40 15.86 -3.60 53.11
CA PHE A 40 16.42 -2.28 52.84
C PHE A 40 15.33 -1.32 52.33
N TYR A 41 14.45 -1.79 51.46
CA TYR A 41 13.33 -1.00 50.95
C TYR A 41 12.37 -0.55 52.05
N ASN A 42 12.00 -1.46 52.97
CA ASN A 42 11.14 -1.16 54.12
C ASN A 42 11.78 -0.20 55.13
N GLN A 43 13.12 -0.09 55.13
CA GLN A 43 13.87 0.85 55.96
C GLN A 43 14.13 2.21 55.25
N GLY A 44 13.66 2.39 54.02
CA GLY A 44 13.92 3.60 53.22
C GLY A 44 15.36 3.71 52.70
N LYS A 45 16.13 2.61 52.72
CA LYS A 45 17.52 2.52 52.29
C LYS A 45 17.61 2.14 50.81
N PHE A 46 17.23 3.08 49.94
CA PHE A 46 17.06 2.82 48.50
C PHE A 46 18.38 2.57 47.76
N GLU A 47 19.47 3.23 48.17
CA GLU A 47 20.80 3.03 47.56
C GLU A 47 21.33 1.63 47.87
N GLU A 48 21.20 1.18 49.12
CA GLU A 48 21.61 -0.18 49.52
C GLU A 48 20.72 -1.24 48.86
N ALA A 49 19.42 -0.98 48.71
CA ALA A 49 18.51 -1.86 47.97
C ALA A 49 18.93 -1.98 46.49
N ASN A 50 19.27 -0.87 45.83
CA ASN A 50 19.80 -0.90 44.46
C ASN A 50 21.14 -1.64 44.38
N GLY A 51 22.01 -1.47 45.37
CA GLY A 51 23.27 -2.21 45.47
C GLY A 51 23.06 -3.72 45.47
N VAL A 52 22.04 -4.25 46.14
CA VAL A 52 21.72 -5.69 46.13
C VAL A 52 21.41 -6.18 44.70
N ILE A 53 20.69 -5.39 43.90
CA ILE A 53 20.33 -5.71 42.51
C ILE A 53 21.56 -5.63 41.59
N GLU A 54 22.41 -4.61 41.74
CA GLU A 54 23.60 -4.42 40.92
C GLU A 54 24.63 -5.55 41.11
N HIS A 55 24.85 -5.97 42.35
CA HIS A 55 25.77 -7.07 42.68
C HIS A 55 25.19 -8.45 42.35
N ASN A 56 23.88 -8.57 42.15
CA ASN A 56 23.21 -9.84 41.83
C ASN A 56 22.30 -9.66 40.59
N PRO A 57 22.86 -9.65 39.36
CA PRO A 57 22.11 -9.35 38.14
C PRO A 57 20.90 -10.26 37.89
N ILE A 58 20.90 -11.48 38.45
CA ILE A 58 19.75 -12.39 38.38
C ILE A 58 18.47 -11.78 38.98
N LEU A 59 18.59 -10.89 39.96
CA LEU A 59 17.46 -10.20 40.58
C LEU A 59 16.77 -9.24 39.61
N LYS A 60 17.46 -8.72 38.58
CA LYS A 60 16.84 -7.90 37.52
C LYS A 60 15.80 -8.69 36.72
N ARG A 61 15.90 -10.03 36.71
CA ARG A 61 14.96 -10.95 36.06
C ARG A 61 13.88 -11.48 37.00
N ILE A 62 13.92 -11.12 38.29
CA ILE A 62 12.96 -11.61 39.30
C ILE A 62 12.13 -10.46 39.87
N ILE A 63 12.75 -9.30 40.09
CA ILE A 63 12.12 -8.12 40.69
C ILE A 63 11.59 -7.19 39.59
N VAL A 64 10.30 -6.85 39.67
CA VAL A 64 9.69 -5.82 38.83
C VAL A 64 9.81 -4.46 39.53
N ASN A 65 10.55 -3.53 38.93
CA ASN A 65 10.73 -2.18 39.44
C ASN A 65 10.54 -1.12 38.33
N ALA A 66 10.78 0.15 38.65
CA ALA A 66 10.62 1.25 37.70
C ALA A 66 11.49 1.08 36.44
N SER A 67 12.77 0.68 36.56
CA SER A 67 13.66 0.46 35.41
C SER A 67 13.11 -0.64 34.50
N THR A 68 12.67 -1.75 35.09
CA THR A 68 12.03 -2.87 34.41
C THR A 68 10.79 -2.45 33.62
N MET A 69 9.93 -1.62 34.22
CA MET A 69 8.71 -1.11 33.59
C MET A 69 8.98 -0.04 32.55
N ASN A 70 9.94 0.87 32.81
CA ASN A 70 10.32 1.94 31.89
C ASN A 70 10.91 1.38 30.59
N LYS A 71 11.70 0.31 30.66
CA LYS A 71 12.15 -0.40 29.46
C LYS A 71 10.99 -0.91 28.59
N THR A 72 9.93 -1.39 29.22
CA THR A 72 8.71 -1.85 28.54
C THR A 72 7.93 -0.68 27.94
N LEU A 73 7.80 0.42 28.69
CA LEU A 73 7.16 1.64 28.24
C LEU A 73 7.87 2.24 27.03
N ASP A 74 9.19 2.44 27.12
CA ASP A 74 10.02 3.02 26.06
C ASP A 74 9.95 2.18 24.77
N ALA A 75 10.01 0.85 24.89
CA ALA A 75 9.90 -0.04 23.75
C ALA A 75 8.52 0.04 23.06
N ILE A 76 7.43 0.10 23.84
CA ILE A 76 6.08 0.26 23.28
C ILE A 76 5.93 1.63 22.60
N MET A 77 6.44 2.69 23.22
CA MET A 77 6.42 4.03 22.62
C MET A 77 7.23 4.10 21.33
N ALA A 78 8.41 3.48 21.30
CA ALA A 78 9.24 3.41 20.10
C ALA A 78 8.54 2.66 18.96
N LEU A 79 7.87 1.54 19.27
CA LEU A 79 7.06 0.81 18.29
C LEU A 79 5.92 1.68 17.74
N GLN A 80 5.17 2.34 18.62
CA GLN A 80 4.08 3.24 18.20
C GLN A 80 4.60 4.35 17.29
N ARG A 81 5.67 5.04 17.69
CA ARG A 81 6.28 6.11 16.88
C ARG A 81 6.69 5.59 15.51
N PHE A 82 7.40 4.46 15.47
CA PHE A 82 7.84 3.89 14.21
C PHE A 82 6.67 3.59 13.27
N TYR A 83 5.58 2.99 13.76
CA TYR A 83 4.43 2.69 12.92
C TYR A 83 3.67 3.95 12.45
N PHE A 84 3.54 4.97 13.30
CA PHE A 84 2.75 6.16 12.98
C PHE A 84 3.50 7.25 12.22
N SER A 85 4.83 7.33 12.32
CA SER A 85 5.63 8.34 11.61
C SER A 85 6.61 7.74 10.62
N ASP A 86 7.42 6.77 11.05
CA ASP A 86 8.65 6.45 10.32
C ASP A 86 8.48 5.30 9.33
N PHE A 87 7.44 4.48 9.49
CA PHE A 87 7.20 3.31 8.65
C PHE A 87 6.91 3.70 7.20
N GLN A 88 6.22 4.82 6.97
CA GLN A 88 5.99 5.32 5.60
C GLN A 88 7.30 5.73 4.94
N THR A 89 8.15 6.47 5.65
CA THR A 89 9.50 6.84 5.19
C THR A 89 10.36 5.61 4.96
N TYR A 90 10.26 4.60 5.83
CA TYR A 90 10.92 3.31 5.65
C TYR A 90 10.48 2.66 4.33
N LEU A 91 9.16 2.48 4.10
CA LEU A 91 8.64 1.89 2.86
C LEU A 91 9.09 2.65 1.61
N GLN A 92 9.05 3.98 1.64
CA GLN A 92 9.50 4.83 0.53
C GLN A 92 10.99 4.63 0.20
N ASN A 93 11.80 4.30 1.20
CA ASN A 93 13.24 4.15 1.06
C ASN A 93 13.72 2.69 0.93
N ILE A 94 12.83 1.69 0.97
CA ILE A 94 13.23 0.27 0.81
C ILE A 94 13.83 0.03 -0.58
N ILE A 95 13.20 0.57 -1.63
CA ILE A 95 13.64 0.37 -3.01
C ILE A 95 14.48 1.59 -3.40
N GLN A 96 15.78 1.37 -3.62
CA GLN A 96 16.70 2.45 -3.98
C GLN A 96 17.43 2.13 -5.28
N LEU A 97 17.38 3.09 -6.22
CA LEU A 97 18.21 3.06 -7.40
C LEU A 97 19.67 3.35 -7.02
N LYS A 98 20.56 2.40 -7.30
CA LYS A 98 22.01 2.49 -7.04
C LYS A 98 22.82 2.88 -8.28
N GLY A 99 22.15 3.20 -9.39
CA GLY A 99 22.77 3.54 -10.66
C GLY A 99 23.20 2.31 -11.45
N GLU A 100 24.24 2.45 -12.27
CA GLU A 100 24.77 1.37 -13.11
C GLU A 100 25.37 0.25 -12.26
N TYR A 101 25.14 -0.99 -12.68
CA TYR A 101 25.71 -2.17 -12.03
C TYR A 101 27.24 -2.16 -12.10
N ALA A 102 27.88 -2.36 -10.95
CA ALA A 102 29.30 -2.53 -10.80
C ALA A 102 29.62 -3.90 -10.19
N SER A 103 30.49 -4.67 -10.85
CA SER A 103 30.83 -6.04 -10.43
C SER A 103 31.59 -6.12 -9.09
N THR A 104 32.12 -5.00 -8.61
CA THR A 104 32.87 -4.91 -7.34
C THR A 104 32.00 -4.53 -6.14
N VAL A 105 30.73 -4.16 -6.36
CA VAL A 105 29.84 -3.66 -5.32
C VAL A 105 28.91 -4.79 -4.83
N LYS A 106 28.71 -4.86 -3.51
CA LYS A 106 27.70 -5.75 -2.92
C LYS A 106 26.38 -4.99 -2.80
N TYR A 107 25.35 -5.48 -3.47
CA TYR A 107 24.02 -4.87 -3.44
C TYR A 107 23.13 -5.51 -2.37
N PRO A 108 22.61 -4.74 -1.41
CA PRO A 108 21.62 -5.26 -0.46
C PRO A 108 20.29 -5.56 -1.15
N LYS A 109 19.45 -6.36 -0.47
CA LYS A 109 18.07 -6.63 -0.91
C LYS A 109 17.34 -5.34 -1.24
N TYR A 110 16.53 -5.37 -2.29
CA TYR A 110 15.74 -4.26 -2.82
C TYR A 110 16.53 -3.13 -3.49
N SER A 111 17.84 -3.31 -3.70
CA SER A 111 18.61 -2.42 -4.56
C SER A 111 18.16 -2.58 -6.02
N VAL A 112 17.99 -1.45 -6.71
CA VAL A 112 17.76 -1.41 -8.16
C VAL A 112 19.03 -0.95 -8.84
N VAL A 113 19.46 -1.64 -9.89
CA VAL A 113 20.60 -1.26 -10.73
C VAL A 113 20.21 -1.21 -12.20
N THR A 114 20.89 -0.39 -12.99
CA THR A 114 20.78 -0.42 -14.45
C THR A 114 21.88 -1.28 -15.06
N TYR A 115 21.55 -2.04 -16.10
CA TYR A 115 22.49 -2.92 -16.80
C TYR A 115 22.11 -3.04 -18.27
N ILE A 116 23.11 -3.08 -19.15
CA ILE A 116 22.88 -3.15 -20.60
C ILE A 116 22.64 -4.60 -21.00
N VAL A 117 21.48 -4.84 -21.61
CA VAL A 117 21.10 -6.14 -22.17
C VAL A 117 20.67 -5.91 -23.62
N HIS A 118 21.36 -6.54 -24.58
CA HIS A 118 21.13 -6.36 -26.02
C HIS A 118 21.09 -4.87 -26.45
N ASP A 119 22.13 -4.12 -26.09
CA ASP A 119 22.31 -2.69 -26.40
C ASP A 119 21.27 -1.73 -25.81
N ASN A 120 20.42 -2.20 -24.88
CA ASN A 120 19.43 -1.38 -24.19
C ASN A 120 19.71 -1.36 -22.69
N THR A 121 19.54 -0.21 -22.07
CA THR A 121 19.65 -0.08 -20.61
C THR A 121 18.35 -0.57 -19.97
N GLU A 122 18.44 -1.63 -19.17
CA GLU A 122 17.32 -2.21 -18.43
C GLU A 122 17.58 -2.08 -16.92
N ALA A 123 16.51 -1.98 -16.12
CA ALA A 123 16.63 -1.93 -14.66
C ALA A 123 16.33 -3.30 -14.03
N PHE A 124 17.10 -3.68 -13.02
CA PHE A 124 16.99 -4.94 -12.31
C PHE A 124 16.91 -4.70 -10.82
N LEU A 125 16.00 -5.42 -10.15
CA LEU A 125 15.83 -5.43 -8.70
C LEU A 125 16.53 -6.64 -8.09
N CYS A 126 17.35 -6.42 -7.07
CA CYS A 126 17.91 -7.48 -6.25
C CYS A 126 16.86 -7.95 -5.22
N LEU A 127 16.40 -9.20 -5.29
CA LEU A 127 15.48 -9.77 -4.30
C LEU A 127 16.18 -10.64 -3.25
N SER A 128 17.46 -10.97 -3.48
CA SER A 128 18.23 -11.78 -2.55
C SER A 128 18.84 -10.96 -1.42
N GLY A 129 18.68 -11.42 -0.17
CA GLY A 129 19.34 -10.83 1.00
C GLY A 129 20.87 -10.93 0.95
N ASN A 130 21.42 -11.85 0.16
CA ASN A 130 22.84 -12.13 0.06
C ASN A 130 23.26 -12.35 -1.41
N CYS A 131 23.06 -11.35 -2.27
CA CYS A 131 23.61 -11.38 -3.63
C CYS A 131 25.16 -11.39 -3.56
N PRO A 132 25.85 -12.41 -4.11
CA PRO A 132 27.31 -12.45 -4.13
C PRO A 132 27.87 -11.31 -5.00
N ILE A 133 29.02 -10.76 -4.60
CA ILE A 133 29.75 -9.76 -5.40
C ILE A 133 30.09 -10.36 -6.77
N GLY A 134 29.90 -9.57 -7.83
CA GLY A 134 30.16 -9.99 -9.21
C GLY A 134 29.02 -10.74 -9.89
N THR A 135 27.89 -10.96 -9.20
CA THR A 135 26.71 -11.62 -9.80
C THR A 135 26.00 -10.68 -10.78
N PRO A 136 26.03 -10.95 -12.09
CA PRO A 136 25.46 -10.03 -13.08
C PRO A 136 23.93 -9.96 -12.96
N PRO A 137 23.30 -8.82 -13.30
CA PRO A 137 21.85 -8.63 -13.26
C PRO A 137 21.03 -9.58 -14.15
N THR A 138 21.68 -10.24 -15.12
CA THR A 138 21.07 -11.29 -15.95
C THR A 138 20.84 -12.61 -15.22
N ASN A 139 21.39 -12.80 -14.01
CA ASN A 139 21.17 -14.00 -13.20
C ASN A 139 19.84 -13.91 -12.43
N THR A 140 18.83 -14.62 -12.93
CA THR A 140 17.46 -14.60 -12.41
C THR A 140 17.28 -15.23 -11.02
N ASN A 141 18.30 -15.93 -10.49
CA ASN A 141 18.26 -16.43 -9.11
C ASN A 141 18.43 -15.32 -8.07
N PHE A 142 19.01 -14.18 -8.46
CA PHE A 142 19.30 -13.06 -7.56
C PHE A 142 18.62 -11.76 -7.98
N TRP A 143 18.41 -11.60 -9.28
CA TRP A 143 17.90 -10.39 -9.89
C TRP A 143 16.57 -10.64 -10.61
N THR A 144 15.70 -9.64 -10.60
CA THR A 144 14.43 -9.66 -11.31
C THR A 144 14.34 -8.43 -12.21
N PRO A 145 13.98 -8.57 -13.50
CA PRO A 145 13.75 -7.43 -14.37
C PRO A 145 12.67 -6.53 -13.79
N TRP A 146 12.98 -5.24 -13.65
CA TRP A 146 12.05 -4.24 -13.12
C TRP A 146 11.33 -3.47 -14.24
N THR A 147 11.97 -3.35 -15.40
CA THR A 147 11.38 -2.76 -16.61
C THR A 147 10.79 -3.86 -17.50
N ALA A 148 9.54 -3.68 -17.93
CA ALA A 148 8.94 -4.53 -18.96
C ALA A 148 9.49 -4.13 -20.34
N ARG A 149 10.06 -5.10 -21.07
CA ARG A 149 10.38 -4.95 -22.48
C ARG A 149 9.14 -5.36 -23.29
N GLY A 150 8.65 -4.47 -24.17
CA GLY A 150 7.60 -4.83 -25.12
C GLY A 150 8.07 -5.90 -26.10
N GLU A 151 7.16 -6.69 -26.66
CA GLU A 151 7.50 -7.64 -27.71
C GLU A 151 8.12 -6.89 -28.90
N LYS A 152 9.17 -7.47 -29.49
CA LYS A 152 9.78 -6.92 -30.71
C LYS A 152 8.70 -6.94 -31.80
N GLY A 153 8.35 -5.76 -32.33
CA GLY A 153 7.37 -5.66 -33.43
C GLY A 153 7.80 -6.48 -34.65
N ASP A 154 6.81 -7.08 -35.32
CA ASP A 154 7.03 -7.85 -36.54
C ASP A 154 7.72 -7.03 -37.64
N SER A 155 8.57 -7.68 -38.43
CA SER A 155 9.19 -7.05 -39.60
C SER A 155 8.11 -6.58 -40.58
N GLY A 156 8.17 -5.31 -41.00
CA GLY A 156 7.20 -4.72 -41.93
C GLY A 156 7.15 -5.41 -43.30
N THR A 157 6.04 -5.26 -44.01
CA THR A 157 5.70 -5.96 -45.27
C THR A 157 6.47 -5.50 -46.52
N GLY A 158 7.45 -4.60 -46.39
CA GLY A 158 8.25 -4.11 -47.53
C GLY A 158 7.52 -3.16 -48.50
N LEU A 159 6.39 -2.58 -48.09
CA LEU A 159 5.64 -1.61 -48.88
C LEU A 159 6.32 -0.23 -48.88
N THR A 160 6.24 0.49 -50.00
CA THR A 160 6.87 1.81 -50.18
C THR A 160 5.80 2.91 -50.30
N PRO A 161 5.56 3.72 -49.25
CA PRO A 161 4.56 4.79 -49.31
C PRO A 161 4.92 5.89 -50.34
N ARG A 162 3.98 6.21 -51.24
CA ARG A 162 4.12 7.25 -52.27
C ARG A 162 3.14 8.41 -52.11
N GLY A 163 2.31 8.40 -51.07
CA GLY A 163 1.32 9.44 -50.77
C GLY A 163 0.03 9.29 -51.56
N THR A 164 -0.66 10.39 -51.84
CA THR A 164 -1.89 10.37 -52.64
C THR A 164 -1.62 9.94 -54.08
N TYR A 165 -2.48 9.10 -54.64
CA TYR A 165 -2.40 8.69 -56.04
C TYR A 165 -2.42 9.92 -56.98
N SER A 166 -1.57 9.89 -58.00
CA SER A 166 -1.47 10.89 -59.06
C SER A 166 -1.39 10.18 -60.40
N ILE A 167 -2.25 10.57 -61.34
CA ILE A 167 -2.32 9.94 -62.66
C ILE A 167 -1.05 10.13 -63.50
N THR A 168 -0.28 11.18 -63.24
CA THR A 168 0.93 11.56 -63.98
C THR A 168 2.22 10.91 -63.45
N LYS A 169 2.12 10.00 -62.48
CA LYS A 169 3.28 9.42 -61.78
C LYS A 169 3.41 7.94 -62.09
N ASP A 170 4.64 7.50 -62.29
CA ASP A 170 4.97 6.09 -62.45
C ASP A 170 5.00 5.40 -61.07
N TYR A 171 4.39 4.22 -60.99
CA TYR A 171 4.35 3.39 -59.79
C TYR A 171 4.97 2.03 -60.05
N TYR A 172 5.75 1.54 -59.09
CA TYR A 172 6.41 0.22 -59.16
C TYR A 172 5.75 -0.76 -58.20
N VAL A 173 6.03 -2.06 -58.38
CA VAL A 173 5.57 -3.10 -57.44
C VAL A 173 5.83 -2.72 -55.98
N ASN A 174 4.84 -2.94 -55.11
CA ASN A 174 4.82 -2.60 -53.68
C ASN A 174 4.76 -1.10 -53.33
N ASP A 175 4.67 -0.20 -54.32
CA ASP A 175 4.35 1.20 -54.04
C ASP A 175 2.93 1.30 -53.48
N MET A 176 2.77 2.10 -52.43
CA MET A 176 1.50 2.30 -51.73
C MET A 176 0.99 3.72 -51.92
N VAL A 177 -0.28 3.86 -52.32
CA VAL A 177 -0.93 5.16 -52.51
C VAL A 177 -2.27 5.25 -51.78
N SER A 178 -2.67 6.46 -51.40
CA SER A 178 -4.03 6.74 -50.93
C SER A 178 -4.91 7.26 -52.07
N TYR A 179 -6.07 6.65 -52.27
CA TYR A 179 -7.07 7.07 -53.26
C TYR A 179 -8.48 6.68 -52.79
N ASN A 180 -9.43 7.63 -52.81
CA ASN A 180 -10.83 7.44 -52.40
C ASN A 180 -11.00 6.77 -51.02
N ASN A 181 -10.31 7.28 -50.00
CA ASN A 181 -10.31 6.72 -48.63
C ASN A 181 -9.86 5.26 -48.55
N VAL A 182 -9.12 4.77 -49.53
CA VAL A 182 -8.53 3.44 -49.50
C VAL A 182 -7.03 3.58 -49.73
N TRP A 183 -6.24 2.87 -48.95
CA TRP A 183 -4.83 2.64 -49.23
C TRP A 183 -4.71 1.44 -50.15
N TRP A 184 -3.98 1.62 -51.23
CA TRP A 184 -3.76 0.62 -52.27
C TRP A 184 -2.28 0.35 -52.38
N TYR A 185 -1.89 -0.88 -52.70
CA TYR A 185 -0.53 -1.17 -53.15
C TYR A 185 -0.52 -1.73 -54.57
N ALA A 186 0.52 -1.40 -55.32
CA ALA A 186 0.70 -1.86 -56.69
C ALA A 186 1.24 -3.30 -56.71
N THR A 187 0.61 -4.18 -57.48
CA THR A 187 1.08 -5.57 -57.66
C THR A 187 2.05 -5.71 -58.84
N ARG A 188 2.18 -4.67 -59.66
CA ARG A 188 3.06 -4.56 -60.82
C ARG A 188 3.32 -3.10 -61.16
N ASP A 189 4.36 -2.87 -61.94
CA ASP A 189 4.68 -1.55 -62.47
C ASP A 189 3.52 -1.04 -63.35
N ASN A 190 3.10 0.19 -63.10
CA ASN A 190 1.97 0.80 -63.79
C ASN A 190 2.11 2.32 -63.88
N VAL A 191 1.48 2.88 -64.90
CA VAL A 191 1.45 4.31 -65.23
C VAL A 191 0.03 4.63 -65.68
N GLU A 192 -0.53 5.75 -65.22
CA GLU A 192 -1.89 6.21 -65.57
C GLU A 192 -3.04 5.24 -65.22
N VAL A 193 -2.80 4.17 -64.45
CA VAL A 193 -3.83 3.23 -63.99
C VAL A 193 -4.40 3.68 -62.65
N THR A 194 -5.68 4.07 -62.66
CA THR A 194 -6.37 4.54 -61.45
C THR A 194 -6.71 3.36 -60.53
N PRO A 195 -6.43 3.44 -59.22
CA PRO A 195 -6.77 2.37 -58.28
C PRO A 195 -8.27 2.06 -58.25
N SER A 196 -8.62 0.80 -58.45
CA SER A 196 -10.00 0.29 -58.42
C SER A 196 -10.02 -1.17 -57.98
N GLU A 197 -11.17 -1.66 -57.52
CA GLU A 197 -11.35 -3.10 -57.19
C GLU A 197 -11.55 -3.97 -58.43
N SER A 198 -11.82 -3.35 -59.58
CA SER A 198 -12.03 -4.05 -60.84
C SER A 198 -10.73 -4.48 -61.51
N ASP A 199 -9.62 -3.78 -61.24
CA ASP A 199 -8.31 -4.09 -61.78
C ASP A 199 -7.39 -4.66 -60.69
N ARG A 200 -6.63 -5.71 -61.03
CA ARG A 200 -5.68 -6.36 -60.12
C ARG A 200 -4.34 -5.63 -60.04
N THR A 201 -4.14 -4.57 -60.83
CA THR A 201 -2.94 -3.72 -60.76
C THR A 201 -2.78 -3.09 -59.37
N TRP A 202 -3.89 -2.71 -58.74
CA TRP A 202 -3.94 -2.15 -57.39
C TRP A 202 -4.74 -3.08 -56.47
N VAL A 203 -4.21 -3.37 -55.28
CA VAL A 203 -4.94 -4.14 -54.26
C VAL A 203 -5.19 -3.27 -53.05
N ALA A 204 -6.43 -3.24 -52.59
CA ALA A 204 -6.83 -2.51 -51.40
C ALA A 204 -6.19 -3.14 -50.15
N LEU A 205 -5.38 -2.35 -49.45
CA LEU A 205 -4.74 -2.73 -48.20
C LEU A 205 -5.63 -2.39 -47.00
N LEU A 206 -6.15 -1.16 -46.97
CA LEU A 206 -6.92 -0.65 -45.85
C LEU A 206 -7.95 0.35 -46.36
N LYS A 207 -9.23 0.15 -46.01
CA LYS A 207 -10.31 1.09 -46.32
C LYS A 207 -10.65 1.90 -45.08
N PHE A 208 -10.70 3.21 -45.23
CA PHE A 208 -11.12 4.14 -44.19
C PHE A 208 -12.59 4.50 -44.46
N SER A 209 -13.47 4.29 -43.48
CA SER A 209 -14.80 4.88 -43.51
C SER A 209 -14.71 6.35 -43.13
N ALA A 210 -15.45 7.23 -43.82
CA ALA A 210 -15.64 8.61 -43.38
C ALA A 210 -16.46 8.70 -42.08
N ASP A 211 -17.20 7.64 -41.77
CA ASP A 211 -17.85 7.48 -40.48
C ASP A 211 -16.81 7.08 -39.44
N LEU A 212 -16.52 8.05 -38.56
CA LEU A 212 -15.78 7.97 -37.30
C LEU A 212 -14.24 7.87 -37.36
N LEU A 213 -13.59 8.95 -37.78
CA LEU A 213 -12.30 9.32 -37.18
C LEU A 213 -12.56 10.13 -35.90
N THR A 214 -12.87 9.47 -34.79
CA THR A 214 -12.61 10.07 -33.49
C THR A 214 -11.12 9.93 -33.22
N PHE A 215 -10.39 11.05 -33.27
CA PHE A 215 -9.10 11.13 -32.60
C PHE A 215 -9.36 11.05 -31.10
N ASP A 216 -9.43 9.82 -30.57
CA ASP A 216 -9.30 9.62 -29.14
C ASP A 216 -7.81 9.60 -28.85
N ASN A 217 -7.29 10.74 -28.40
CA ASN A 217 -5.92 10.85 -27.94
C ASN A 217 -5.81 10.13 -26.59
N HIS A 218 -5.77 8.80 -26.63
CA HIS A 218 -5.90 7.95 -25.44
C HIS A 218 -4.59 7.80 -24.65
N GLU A 219 -3.55 8.58 -24.96
CA GLU A 219 -2.29 8.56 -24.22
C GLU A 219 -1.83 9.98 -23.90
N THR A 220 -2.20 10.45 -22.69
CA THR A 220 -1.38 11.17 -21.69
C THR A 220 -2.29 12.06 -20.82
N THR A 221 -3.33 12.69 -21.39
CA THR A 221 -4.13 13.70 -20.68
C THR A 221 -5.31 13.11 -19.88
N LEU A 222 -5.99 12.09 -20.41
CA LEU A 222 -7.14 11.44 -19.73
C LEU A 222 -6.73 10.58 -18.53
N ARG A 223 -5.54 9.97 -18.55
CA ARG A 223 -5.03 9.22 -17.39
C ARG A 223 -4.74 10.17 -16.23
N SER A 224 -4.23 11.38 -16.48
CA SER A 224 -3.96 12.34 -15.41
C SER A 224 -5.24 12.88 -14.78
N SER A 225 -6.23 13.33 -15.57
CA SER A 225 -7.44 13.92 -14.99
C SER A 225 -8.35 12.89 -14.33
N THR A 226 -8.55 11.71 -14.94
CA THR A 226 -9.36 10.64 -14.33
C THR A 226 -8.68 10.05 -13.10
N PHE A 227 -7.35 9.87 -13.12
CA PHE A 227 -6.61 9.42 -11.93
C PHE A 227 -6.55 10.50 -10.84
N GLN A 228 -6.34 11.78 -11.19
CA GLN A 228 -6.38 12.85 -10.19
C GLN A 228 -7.77 13.08 -9.63
N ASN A 229 -8.83 12.97 -10.43
CA ASN A 229 -10.20 13.02 -9.94
C ASN A 229 -10.52 11.80 -9.07
N ALA A 230 -10.08 10.59 -9.45
CA ALA A 230 -10.22 9.40 -8.62
C ALA A 230 -9.43 9.52 -7.30
N LEU A 231 -8.20 10.04 -7.33
CA LEU A 231 -7.42 10.31 -6.13
C LEU A 231 -8.04 11.39 -5.26
N ALA A 232 -8.58 12.46 -5.86
CA ALA A 232 -9.26 13.52 -5.12
C ALA A 232 -10.56 13.01 -4.48
N GLU A 233 -11.33 12.17 -5.17
CA GLU A 233 -12.51 11.50 -4.59
C GLU A 233 -12.12 10.49 -3.51
N LEU A 234 -11.06 9.70 -3.70
CA LEU A 234 -10.54 8.80 -2.66
C LEU A 234 -10.03 9.57 -1.44
N ALA A 235 -9.36 10.71 -1.62
CA ALA A 235 -8.90 11.57 -0.55
C ALA A 235 -10.08 12.18 0.23
N LYS A 236 -11.08 12.75 -0.49
CA LYS A 236 -12.33 13.25 0.12
C LYS A 236 -13.05 12.16 0.91
N ARG A 237 -13.15 10.96 0.34
CA ARG A 237 -13.82 9.81 0.96
C ARG A 237 -13.09 9.30 2.20
N GLY A 238 -11.76 9.29 2.17
CA GLY A 238 -10.93 8.93 3.32
C GLY A 238 -11.13 9.87 4.50
N GLU A 239 -11.48 11.13 4.27
CA GLU A 239 -11.75 12.13 5.32
C GLU A 239 -13.24 12.25 5.68
N HIS A 240 -14.15 11.93 4.75
CA HIS A 240 -15.59 12.06 4.94
C HIS A 240 -16.13 11.08 5.98
N VAL A 241 -17.07 11.57 6.79
CA VAL A 241 -17.78 10.80 7.82
C VAL A 241 -19.25 10.81 7.48
N THR A 242 -19.79 9.65 7.10
CA THR A 242 -21.21 9.47 6.80
C THR A 242 -21.95 9.12 8.09
N PRO A 243 -22.87 9.97 8.60
CA PRO A 243 -23.63 9.66 9.80
C PRO A 243 -24.71 8.61 9.50
N VAL A 244 -24.82 7.61 10.37
CA VAL A 244 -25.77 6.50 10.26
C VAL A 244 -26.46 6.29 11.59
N THR A 245 -27.79 6.19 11.58
CA THR A 245 -28.61 6.09 12.79
C THR A 245 -29.16 4.68 12.95
N LEU A 246 -28.83 4.04 14.08
CA LEU A 246 -29.41 2.77 14.52
C LEU A 246 -30.49 3.04 15.56
N THR A 247 -31.71 2.62 15.28
CA THR A 247 -32.83 2.76 16.20
C THR A 247 -32.87 1.62 17.22
N ALA A 248 -33.19 1.91 18.48
CA ALA A 248 -33.29 0.93 19.56
C ALA A 248 -34.35 -0.15 19.28
N ALA A 249 -35.40 0.18 18.53
CA ALA A 249 -36.46 -0.73 18.12
C ALA A 249 -36.14 -1.53 16.84
N GLY A 250 -35.08 -1.19 16.10
CA GLY A 250 -34.80 -1.76 14.78
C GLY A 250 -33.95 -3.04 14.79
N TRP A 251 -33.60 -3.55 15.97
CA TRP A 251 -32.82 -4.79 16.12
C TRP A 251 -33.69 -6.03 16.01
N SER A 252 -33.14 -7.10 15.43
CA SER A 252 -33.79 -8.41 15.40
C SER A 252 -34.07 -8.99 16.80
N GLU A 253 -34.86 -10.06 16.85
CA GLU A 253 -35.25 -10.73 18.11
C GLU A 253 -34.34 -11.89 18.51
N THR A 254 -33.51 -12.38 17.59
CA THR A 254 -32.61 -13.53 17.83
C THR A 254 -31.16 -13.09 17.92
N LEU A 255 -30.36 -13.81 18.71
CA LEU A 255 -28.91 -13.60 18.80
C LEU A 255 -28.18 -14.21 17.59
N PRO A 256 -27.08 -13.60 17.11
CA PRO A 256 -26.69 -12.21 17.38
C PRO A 256 -27.77 -11.24 16.85
N TYR A 257 -28.06 -10.18 17.60
CA TYR A 257 -29.05 -9.18 17.18
C TYR A 257 -28.51 -8.41 15.99
N GLU A 258 -29.33 -8.25 14.95
CA GLU A 258 -28.94 -7.65 13.69
C GLU A 258 -29.78 -6.42 13.39
N GLN A 259 -29.15 -5.38 12.85
CA GLN A 259 -29.83 -4.21 12.30
C GLN A 259 -29.11 -3.76 11.03
N THR A 260 -29.87 -3.55 9.96
CA THR A 260 -29.37 -3.02 8.69
C THR A 260 -29.85 -1.59 8.51
N VAL A 261 -28.95 -0.73 8.05
CA VAL A 261 -29.15 0.71 7.89
C VAL A 261 -28.62 1.16 6.54
N ASP A 262 -29.30 2.12 5.91
CA ASP A 262 -28.90 2.65 4.61
C ASP A 262 -27.63 3.50 4.73
N VAL A 263 -26.68 3.24 3.85
CA VAL A 263 -25.40 3.97 3.79
C VAL A 263 -25.12 4.29 2.32
N PRO A 264 -25.55 5.45 1.81
CA PRO A 264 -25.26 5.88 0.46
C PRO A 264 -23.75 5.87 0.21
N GLY A 265 -23.29 5.21 -0.86
CA GLY A 265 -21.86 5.02 -1.15
C GLY A 265 -21.21 3.81 -0.49
N GLY A 266 -21.93 3.06 0.36
CA GLY A 266 -21.49 1.79 0.90
C GLY A 266 -21.23 0.75 -0.19
N SER A 267 -20.11 0.02 -0.09
CA SER A 267 -19.80 -1.13 -0.94
C SER A 267 -19.21 -2.24 -0.07
N ALA A 268 -19.51 -3.49 -0.42
CA ALA A 268 -19.03 -4.68 0.28
C ALA A 268 -17.49 -4.82 0.27
N GLU A 269 -16.79 -4.14 -0.64
CA GLU A 269 -15.32 -4.20 -0.75
C GLU A 269 -14.59 -3.30 0.28
N LEU A 270 -15.33 -2.52 1.07
CA LEU A 270 -14.77 -1.47 1.91
C LEU A 270 -14.79 -1.83 3.39
N SER A 271 -13.81 -1.31 4.12
CA SER A 271 -13.66 -1.50 5.56
C SER A 271 -13.70 -0.14 6.28
N PRO A 272 -14.89 0.40 6.58
CA PRO A 272 -15.03 1.71 7.20
C PRO A 272 -14.65 1.68 8.68
N ILE A 273 -14.25 2.84 9.20
CA ILE A 273 -13.96 3.04 10.62
C ILE A 273 -15.17 3.71 11.27
N MET A 274 -15.72 3.10 12.31
CA MET A 274 -16.79 3.71 13.11
C MET A 274 -16.20 4.79 14.04
N VAL A 275 -16.71 6.01 13.93
CA VAL A 275 -16.30 7.17 14.74
C VAL A 275 -17.49 7.71 15.53
N SER A 276 -17.22 8.32 16.68
CA SER A 276 -18.24 9.03 17.44
C SER A 276 -18.63 10.32 16.73
N VAL A 277 -19.92 10.60 16.71
CA VAL A 277 -20.51 11.87 16.24
C VAL A 277 -21.28 12.58 17.36
N LEU A 278 -20.89 12.33 18.61
CA LEU A 278 -21.47 13.01 19.76
C LEU A 278 -21.13 14.51 19.69
N PRO A 279 -22.10 15.43 19.84
CA PRO A 279 -21.84 16.86 19.82
C PRO A 279 -20.91 17.30 20.95
N ASP A 280 -20.07 18.30 20.68
CA ASP A 280 -19.29 18.97 21.72
C ASP A 280 -20.23 19.66 22.73
N GLY A 281 -19.93 19.52 24.02
CA GLY A 281 -20.77 20.05 25.09
C GLY A 281 -22.07 19.27 25.39
N ALA A 282 -22.22 18.03 24.90
CA ALA A 282 -23.35 17.18 25.26
C ALA A 282 -23.48 17.01 26.80
N GLU A 283 -24.72 16.98 27.31
CA GLU A 283 -24.96 16.86 28.74
C GLU A 283 -24.48 15.51 29.29
N LEU A 284 -24.12 15.45 30.58
CA LEU A 284 -23.55 14.24 31.22
C LEU A 284 -24.46 13.00 31.08
N ALA A 285 -25.78 13.18 31.11
CA ALA A 285 -26.72 12.08 30.95
C ALA A 285 -26.74 11.53 29.52
N GLU A 286 -26.73 12.42 28.53
CA GLU A 286 -26.68 12.11 27.10
C GLU A 286 -25.36 11.42 26.74
N GLN A 287 -24.23 11.99 27.19
CA GLN A 287 -22.89 11.42 26.98
C GLN A 287 -22.78 9.99 27.55
N LYS A 288 -23.32 9.73 28.75
CA LYS A 288 -23.32 8.38 29.34
C LYS A 288 -24.16 7.40 28.54
N ALA A 289 -25.35 7.81 28.09
CA ALA A 289 -26.24 6.97 27.28
C ALA A 289 -25.59 6.64 25.92
N TYR A 290 -25.01 7.66 25.26
CA TYR A 290 -24.29 7.53 24.01
C TYR A 290 -23.09 6.58 24.14
N ASN A 291 -22.19 6.81 25.11
CA ASN A 291 -21.00 5.98 25.30
C ASN A 291 -21.33 4.51 25.56
N LYS A 292 -22.44 4.24 26.27
CA LYS A 292 -22.92 2.88 26.49
C LYS A 292 -23.41 2.22 25.20
N ALA A 293 -24.19 2.93 24.39
CA ALA A 293 -24.66 2.43 23.10
C ALA A 293 -23.50 2.27 22.09
N PHE A 294 -22.59 3.24 22.03
CA PHE A 294 -21.39 3.20 21.20
C PHE A 294 -20.47 2.03 21.57
N GLY A 295 -20.23 1.82 22.88
CA GLY A 295 -19.44 0.69 23.37
C GLY A 295 -20.02 -0.68 23.01
N ILE A 296 -21.35 -0.80 23.00
CA ILE A 296 -22.05 -2.00 22.53
C ILE A 296 -21.76 -2.22 21.05
N LEU A 297 -21.91 -1.20 20.20
CA LEU A 297 -21.65 -1.30 18.76
C LEU A 297 -20.19 -1.63 18.46
N SER A 298 -19.23 -0.98 19.15
CA SER A 298 -17.80 -1.21 18.93
C SER A 298 -17.33 -2.59 19.37
N SER A 299 -18.09 -3.25 20.26
CA SER A 299 -17.83 -4.63 20.68
C SER A 299 -18.46 -5.68 19.76
N GLY A 300 -19.32 -5.26 18.83
CA GLY A 300 -19.98 -6.12 17.86
C GLY A 300 -19.18 -6.31 16.56
N THR A 301 -19.84 -6.86 15.55
CA THR A 301 -19.32 -6.92 14.18
C THR A 301 -20.22 -6.12 13.25
N ALA A 302 -19.64 -5.55 12.20
CA ALA A 302 -20.40 -4.88 11.15
C ALA A 302 -19.73 -5.15 9.80
N PHE A 303 -20.54 -5.22 8.76
CA PHE A 303 -20.06 -5.27 7.37
C PHE A 303 -20.92 -4.37 6.49
N LEU A 304 -20.30 -3.83 5.45
CA LEU A 304 -21.00 -3.10 4.41
C LEU A 304 -21.58 -4.07 3.38
N ASN A 305 -22.72 -3.70 2.83
CA ASN A 305 -23.25 -4.19 1.58
C ASN A 305 -23.32 -3.01 0.60
N ASP A 306 -23.68 -3.26 -0.65
CA ASP A 306 -23.89 -2.20 -1.63
C ASP A 306 -25.08 -1.32 -1.20
N GLY A 307 -24.77 -0.09 -0.77
CA GLY A 307 -25.73 0.91 -0.29
C GLY A 307 -26.23 0.76 1.15
N SER A 308 -25.74 -0.20 1.94
CA SER A 308 -26.17 -0.40 3.34
C SER A 308 -25.07 -0.96 4.24
N ALA A 309 -25.28 -0.91 5.56
CA ALA A 309 -24.43 -1.55 6.55
C ALA A 309 -25.27 -2.44 7.48
N THR A 310 -24.77 -3.63 7.79
CA THR A 310 -25.40 -4.55 8.75
C THR A 310 -24.54 -4.66 9.99
N PHE A 311 -25.12 -4.32 11.15
CA PHE A 311 -24.48 -4.40 12.46
C PHE A 311 -25.00 -5.62 13.22
N LYS A 312 -24.10 -6.30 13.95
CA LYS A 312 -24.40 -7.48 14.75
C LYS A 312 -23.83 -7.32 16.16
N VAL A 313 -24.70 -7.46 17.17
CA VAL A 313 -24.34 -7.29 18.58
C VAL A 313 -24.98 -8.37 19.46
N TYR A 314 -24.33 -8.71 20.58
CA TYR A 314 -24.88 -9.64 21.57
C TYR A 314 -25.70 -8.93 22.67
N LYS A 315 -25.79 -7.60 22.62
CA LYS A 315 -26.57 -6.77 23.53
C LYS A 315 -27.16 -5.60 22.75
N LYS A 316 -28.46 -5.33 22.90
CA LYS A 316 -29.13 -4.23 22.18
C LYS A 316 -28.79 -2.87 22.84
N PRO A 317 -28.47 -1.82 22.06
CA PRO A 317 -28.52 -0.44 22.53
C PRO A 317 -29.91 -0.12 23.08
N ALA A 318 -29.97 0.61 24.21
CA ALA A 318 -31.24 0.99 24.84
C ALA A 318 -31.80 2.33 24.32
N VAL A 319 -31.01 3.04 23.52
CA VAL A 319 -31.33 4.35 22.94
C VAL A 319 -30.99 4.32 21.46
N ASP A 320 -31.67 5.16 20.68
CA ASP A 320 -31.26 5.43 19.30
C ASP A 320 -29.86 6.06 19.31
N ILE A 321 -29.00 5.63 18.39
CA ILE A 321 -27.63 6.10 18.31
C ILE A 321 -27.25 6.42 16.87
N THR A 322 -26.68 7.61 16.68
CA THR A 322 -26.01 7.98 15.43
C THR A 322 -24.51 7.78 15.58
N VAL A 323 -23.91 7.06 14.64
CA VAL A 323 -22.46 6.85 14.53
C VAL A 323 -21.98 7.34 13.19
N GLY A 324 -20.72 7.78 13.10
CA GLY A 324 -20.10 8.14 11.84
C GLY A 324 -19.39 6.94 11.23
N LEU A 325 -19.54 6.71 9.92
CA LEU A 325 -18.73 5.77 9.17
C LEU A 325 -17.73 6.55 8.32
N LYS A 326 -16.44 6.43 8.65
CA LYS A 326 -15.35 7.06 7.91
C LYS A 326 -14.81 6.10 6.85
N GLY A 327 -14.60 6.59 5.63
CA GLY A 327 -14.13 5.79 4.51
C GLY A 327 -15.23 5.16 3.65
N VAL A 328 -16.46 5.69 3.75
CA VAL A 328 -17.62 5.33 2.91
C VAL A 328 -17.94 6.45 1.94
#